data_AF-A0A0B1SCU0-F1
#
_entry.id   AF-A0A0B1SCU0-F1
#
_cell.length_a   1.000
_cell.length_b   1.000
_cell.length_c   1.000
_cell.angle_alpha   90.00
_cell.angle_beta   90.00
_cell.angle_gamma   90.00
#
_symmetry.space_group_name_H-M   'P 1'
#
loop_
_entity.id
_entity.type
_entity.pdbx_description
1 polymer ?
#
loop_
_entity_poly.entity_id
_entity_poly.type
_entity_poly.pdbx_seq_one_letter_code
_entity_poly.pdbx_strand_id
1 'polypeptide(L)'
;METSIPVFICCELSNKAKKWTENDKSYKLISNFNDYINFRRALRKVENFQVLAMERGEENEVLTWKVEVNQAESEHPGNSLRVAPMHLDLFLTALRDSIFRLFIPKIQRTIRRLLIARAEEAAISCFAHNLRQLFWREGIKADTVIALDPGYAACKAALLTSTGWSASPSNNGLPMP
;
A
#
# COMPACT_ATOMS: atom_id res chain seq x y z
N MET A 1 -15.18 -22.00 -4.77
CA MET A 1 -16.25 -21.01 -4.57
C MET A 1 -16.01 -19.86 -5.53
N GLU A 2 -16.47 -20.00 -6.76
CA GLU A 2 -16.51 -18.89 -7.72
C GLU A 2 -17.76 -18.07 -7.42
N THR A 3 -17.62 -17.02 -6.63
CA THR A 3 -18.71 -16.05 -6.50
C THR A 3 -18.77 -15.23 -7.79
N SER A 4 -19.93 -15.22 -8.46
CA SER A 4 -20.17 -14.44 -9.68
C SER A 4 -20.37 -12.94 -9.40
N ILE A 5 -20.39 -12.56 -8.11
CA ILE A 5 -20.57 -11.18 -7.67
C ILE A 5 -19.38 -10.33 -8.14
N PRO A 6 -19.63 -9.26 -8.90
CA PRO A 6 -18.59 -8.35 -9.30
C PRO A 6 -18.19 -7.47 -8.11
N VAL A 7 -16.94 -7.63 -7.67
CA VAL A 7 -16.32 -6.83 -6.61
C VAL A 7 -15.34 -5.84 -7.23
N PHE A 8 -15.45 -4.58 -6.83
CA PHE A 8 -14.59 -3.49 -7.28
C PHE A 8 -13.86 -2.83 -6.10
N ILE A 9 -12.71 -2.24 -6.38
CA ILE A 9 -12.05 -1.30 -5.50
C ILE A 9 -12.23 0.09 -6.09
N CYS A 10 -12.69 1.00 -5.26
CA CYS A 10 -12.94 2.39 -5.61
C CYS A 10 -12.16 3.29 -4.65
N CYS A 11 -11.43 4.25 -5.19
CA CYS A 11 -10.62 5.20 -4.43
C CYS A 11 -10.86 6.61 -4.95
N GLU A 12 -11.08 7.52 -4.02
CA GLU A 12 -11.43 8.92 -4.29
C GLU A 12 -10.63 9.83 -3.35
N LEU A 13 -10.63 11.13 -3.65
CA LEU A 13 -10.06 12.13 -2.77
C LEU A 13 -10.86 12.21 -1.47
N SER A 14 -10.17 12.23 -0.32
CA SER A 14 -10.82 12.31 0.98
C SER A 14 -11.59 13.62 1.16
N ASN A 15 -12.59 13.62 2.03
CA ASN A 15 -13.34 14.85 2.36
C ASN A 15 -12.48 15.93 3.03
N LYS A 16 -11.36 15.54 3.66
CA LYS A 16 -10.40 16.48 4.24
C LYS A 16 -9.52 17.09 3.15
N ALA A 17 -8.95 16.26 2.29
CA ALA A 17 -8.08 16.70 1.21
C ALA A 17 -8.81 17.58 0.18
N LYS A 18 -10.12 17.35 -0.04
CA LYS A 18 -10.98 18.25 -0.83
C LYS A 18 -11.03 19.69 -0.32
N LYS A 19 -10.71 19.94 0.96
CA LYS A 19 -10.74 21.27 1.58
C LYS A 19 -9.37 21.94 1.63
N TRP A 20 -8.30 21.22 1.29
CA TRP A 20 -6.95 21.78 1.33
C TRP A 20 -6.75 22.80 0.21
N THR A 21 -5.98 23.82 0.51
CA THR A 21 -5.60 24.92 -0.38
C THR A 21 -4.09 24.92 -0.59
N GLU A 22 -3.59 25.65 -1.59
CA GLU A 22 -2.14 25.71 -1.89
C GLU A 22 -1.28 26.21 -0.71
N ASN A 23 -1.88 26.93 0.25
CA ASN A 23 -1.22 27.39 1.47
C ASN A 23 -1.00 26.26 2.49
N ASP A 24 -1.74 25.15 2.37
CA ASP A 24 -1.61 24.00 3.25
C ASP A 24 -0.39 23.16 2.84
N LYS A 25 0.49 22.87 3.80
CA LYS A 25 1.64 21.97 3.57
C LYS A 25 1.20 20.62 2.99
N SER A 26 0.02 20.15 3.40
CA SER A 26 -0.54 18.86 2.98
C SER A 26 -1.06 18.85 1.55
N TYR A 27 -1.33 20.02 0.94
CA TYR A 27 -1.82 20.11 -0.44
C TYR A 27 -0.85 19.48 -1.45
N LYS A 28 0.45 19.64 -1.21
CA LYS A 28 1.50 19.03 -2.05
C LYS A 28 1.50 17.50 -1.99
N LEU A 29 0.93 16.88 -0.96
CA LEU A 29 0.85 15.41 -0.91
C LEU A 29 -0.14 14.86 -1.94
N ILE A 30 -1.12 15.64 -2.40
CA ILE A 30 -2.14 15.18 -3.36
C ILE A 30 -1.48 14.69 -4.66
N SER A 31 -0.45 15.38 -5.14
CA SER A 31 0.24 15.02 -6.38
C SER A 31 0.91 13.64 -6.34
N ASN A 32 1.36 13.19 -5.16
CA ASN A 32 1.98 11.87 -4.97
C ASN A 32 0.97 10.72 -5.19
N PHE A 33 -0.33 11.00 -5.15
CA PHE A 33 -1.39 10.01 -5.21
C PHE A 33 -2.30 10.19 -6.44
N ASN A 34 -1.89 10.99 -7.42
CA ASN A 34 -2.72 11.39 -8.55
C ASN A 34 -3.28 10.20 -9.34
N ASP A 35 -2.50 9.13 -9.50
CA ASP A 35 -2.89 7.90 -10.21
C ASP A 35 -4.04 7.14 -9.54
N TYR A 36 -4.31 7.43 -8.27
CA TYR A 36 -5.31 6.76 -7.44
C TYR A 36 -6.55 7.63 -7.16
N ILE A 37 -6.57 8.87 -7.65
CA ILE A 37 -7.75 9.73 -7.60
C ILE A 37 -8.76 9.24 -8.64
N ASN A 38 -10.01 9.00 -8.23
CA ASN A 38 -11.07 8.41 -9.07
C ASN A 38 -10.70 7.02 -9.62
N PHE A 39 -9.88 6.28 -8.89
CA PHE A 39 -9.48 4.93 -9.28
C PHE A 39 -10.63 3.96 -9.05
N ARG A 40 -11.03 3.25 -10.10
CA ARG A 40 -12.02 2.16 -10.02
C ARG A 40 -11.53 0.95 -10.80
N ARG A 41 -11.40 -0.19 -10.13
CA ARG A 41 -10.89 -1.42 -10.77
C ARG A 41 -11.52 -2.67 -10.18
N ALA A 42 -11.71 -3.70 -11.00
CA ALA A 42 -12.18 -4.99 -10.52
C ALA A 42 -11.15 -5.59 -9.54
N LEU A 43 -11.62 -6.19 -8.45
CA LEU A 43 -10.79 -6.75 -7.37
C LEU A 43 -9.64 -7.64 -7.89
N ARG A 44 -9.93 -8.47 -8.89
CA ARG A 44 -8.97 -9.42 -9.49
C ARG A 44 -7.82 -8.76 -10.26
N LYS A 45 -7.98 -7.48 -10.66
CA LYS A 45 -7.00 -6.73 -11.47
C LYS A 45 -6.22 -5.71 -10.64
N VAL A 46 -6.41 -5.68 -9.32
CA VAL A 46 -5.69 -4.73 -8.44
C VAL A 46 -4.40 -5.38 -7.98
N GLU A 47 -3.30 -4.67 -8.27
CA GLU A 47 -1.94 -5.10 -7.92
C GLU A 47 -1.60 -4.74 -6.47
N ASN A 48 -0.69 -5.50 -5.86
CA ASN A 48 -0.33 -5.32 -4.46
C ASN A 48 0.25 -3.92 -4.17
N PHE A 49 1.10 -3.39 -5.04
CA PHE A 49 1.65 -2.04 -4.85
C PHE A 49 0.58 -0.94 -4.90
N GLN A 50 -0.52 -1.16 -5.64
CA GLN A 50 -1.64 -0.22 -5.71
C GLN A 50 -2.42 -0.22 -4.40
N VAL A 51 -2.64 -1.41 -3.80
CA VAL A 51 -3.27 -1.52 -2.48
C VAL A 51 -2.48 -0.73 -1.45
N LEU A 52 -1.15 -0.91 -1.40
CA LEU A 52 -0.29 -0.17 -0.45
C LEU A 52 -0.26 1.33 -0.71
N ALA A 53 -0.30 1.76 -1.98
CA ALA A 53 -0.36 3.18 -2.32
C ALA A 53 -1.67 3.82 -1.87
N MET A 54 -2.80 3.13 -2.06
CA MET A 54 -4.11 3.58 -1.59
C MET A 54 -4.18 3.61 -0.05
N GLU A 55 -3.65 2.59 0.63
CA GLU A 55 -3.59 2.53 2.10
C GLU A 55 -2.77 3.68 2.67
N ARG A 56 -1.57 3.90 2.13
CA ARG A 56 -0.73 5.04 2.50
C ARG A 56 -1.40 6.38 2.22
N GLY A 57 -2.15 6.50 1.12
CA GLY A 57 -2.90 7.70 0.82
C GLY A 57 -4.03 7.97 1.82
N GLU A 58 -4.67 6.91 2.33
CA GLU A 58 -5.71 7.01 3.37
C GLU A 58 -5.12 7.35 4.75
N GLU A 59 -3.99 6.75 5.13
CA GLU A 59 -3.26 7.10 6.36
C GLU A 59 -2.81 8.57 6.38
N ASN A 60 -2.42 9.12 5.23
CA ASN A 60 -2.07 10.54 5.08
C ASN A 60 -3.30 11.45 4.91
N GLU A 61 -4.50 10.91 5.08
CA GLU A 61 -5.78 11.61 4.93
C GLU A 61 -6.00 12.24 3.53
N VAL A 62 -5.25 11.78 2.51
CA VAL A 62 -5.35 12.27 1.13
C VAL A 62 -6.47 11.55 0.39
N LEU A 63 -6.49 10.23 0.50
CA LEU A 63 -7.42 9.35 -0.20
C LEU A 63 -8.46 8.78 0.74
N THR A 64 -9.52 8.25 0.18
CA THR A 64 -10.44 7.34 0.85
C THR A 64 -10.79 6.25 -0.14
N TRP A 65 -10.54 4.99 0.23
CA TRP A 65 -10.83 3.87 -0.64
C TRP A 65 -11.75 2.85 0.01
N LYS A 66 -12.55 2.18 -0.80
CA LYS A 66 -13.56 1.22 -0.37
C LYS A 66 -13.61 0.03 -1.31
N VAL A 67 -14.03 -1.11 -0.76
CA VAL A 67 -14.42 -2.27 -1.53
C VAL A 67 -15.91 -2.13 -1.83
N GLU A 68 -16.28 -2.12 -3.11
CA GLU A 68 -17.66 -2.16 -3.55
C GLU A 68 -18.05 -3.59 -3.90
N VAL A 69 -19.12 -4.06 -3.25
CA VAL A 69 -19.67 -5.40 -3.45
C VAL A 69 -21.08 -5.24 -4.00
N ASN A 70 -21.25 -5.44 -5.31
CA ASN A 70 -22.54 -5.27 -5.95
C ASN A 70 -23.36 -6.56 -5.85
N GLN A 71 -24.70 -6.46 -5.79
CA GLN A 71 -25.60 -7.62 -5.82
C GLN A 71 -25.35 -8.69 -4.73
N ALA A 72 -24.66 -8.36 -3.63
CA ALA A 72 -24.47 -9.31 -2.53
C ALA A 72 -25.75 -9.61 -1.75
N GLU A 73 -26.77 -8.76 -1.87
CA GLU A 73 -28.06 -8.94 -1.21
C GLU A 73 -28.76 -10.24 -1.61
N SER A 74 -28.64 -10.69 -2.87
CA SER A 74 -29.27 -11.93 -3.35
C SER A 74 -28.65 -13.19 -2.74
N GLU A 75 -27.37 -13.14 -2.40
CA GLU A 75 -26.62 -14.24 -1.79
C GLU A 75 -26.81 -14.30 -0.26
N HIS A 76 -27.59 -13.40 0.34
CA HIS A 76 -27.81 -13.42 1.78
C HIS A 76 -28.60 -14.70 2.17
N PRO A 77 -28.11 -15.51 3.13
CA PRO A 77 -28.73 -16.80 3.46
C PRO A 77 -30.18 -16.67 3.95
N GLY A 78 -30.51 -15.51 4.54
CA GLY A 78 -31.87 -15.16 4.95
C GLY A 78 -32.91 -15.15 3.82
N ASN A 79 -32.50 -15.02 2.55
CA ASN A 79 -33.43 -15.06 1.40
C ASN A 79 -34.05 -16.45 1.19
N SER A 80 -33.41 -17.50 1.71
CA SER A 80 -33.87 -18.89 1.58
C SER A 80 -34.75 -19.35 2.74
N LEU A 81 -34.94 -18.51 3.77
CA LEU A 81 -35.68 -18.88 4.97
C LEU A 81 -37.19 -18.83 4.73
N ARG A 82 -37.89 -19.87 5.17
CA ARG A 82 -39.34 -19.91 5.19
C ARG A 82 -39.85 -19.25 6.45
N VAL A 83 -40.71 -18.25 6.30
CA VAL A 83 -41.26 -17.46 7.41
C VAL A 83 -42.78 -17.51 7.36
N ALA A 84 -43.40 -17.68 8.52
CA ALA A 84 -44.86 -17.68 8.62
C ALA A 84 -45.43 -16.33 8.17
N PRO A 85 -46.59 -16.28 7.47
CA PRO A 85 -47.15 -15.04 6.93
C PRO A 85 -47.32 -13.93 7.99
N MET A 86 -47.66 -14.30 9.23
CA MET A 86 -47.84 -13.36 10.35
C MET A 86 -46.57 -12.59 10.74
N HIS A 87 -45.38 -13.10 10.39
CA HIS A 87 -44.09 -12.50 10.74
C HIS A 87 -43.32 -11.97 9.53
N LEU A 88 -43.89 -12.04 8.33
CA LEU A 88 -43.18 -11.75 7.08
C LEU A 88 -42.66 -10.32 7.04
N ASP A 89 -43.47 -9.32 7.38
CA ASP A 89 -43.08 -7.91 7.32
C ASP A 89 -41.95 -7.57 8.29
N LEU A 90 -42.04 -8.10 9.51
CA LEU A 90 -41.00 -7.94 10.53
C LEU A 90 -39.70 -8.60 10.05
N PHE A 91 -39.80 -9.81 9.50
CA PHE A 91 -38.64 -10.53 8.98
C PHE A 91 -38.00 -9.80 7.80
N LEU A 92 -38.76 -9.32 6.82
CA LEU A 92 -38.22 -8.59 5.66
C LEU A 92 -37.51 -7.30 6.10
N THR A 93 -38.05 -6.61 7.11
CA THR A 93 -37.41 -5.43 7.69
C THR A 93 -36.07 -5.78 8.35
N ALA A 94 -36.05 -6.83 9.17
CA ALA A 94 -34.83 -7.32 9.83
C ALA A 94 -33.80 -7.87 8.83
N LEU A 95 -34.26 -8.55 7.77
CA LEU A 95 -33.43 -9.08 6.69
C LEU A 95 -32.74 -7.94 5.93
N ARG A 96 -33.49 -6.90 5.57
CA ARG A 96 -32.94 -5.71 4.89
C ARG A 96 -31.87 -5.04 5.76
N ASP A 97 -32.16 -4.85 7.05
CA ASP A 97 -31.17 -4.29 7.99
C ASP A 97 -29.91 -5.18 8.09
N SER A 98 -30.08 -6.50 8.24
CA SER A 98 -28.96 -7.45 8.26
C SER A 98 -28.09 -7.35 7.01
N ILE A 99 -28.70 -7.23 5.82
CA ILE A 99 -27.98 -7.14 4.55
C ILE A 99 -27.09 -5.89 4.51
N PHE A 100 -27.69 -4.71 4.73
CA PHE A 100 -27.00 -3.44 4.51
C PHE A 100 -26.13 -2.99 5.69
N ARG A 101 -26.52 -3.30 6.93
CA ARG A 101 -25.79 -2.86 8.13
C ARG A 101 -24.69 -3.84 8.53
N LEU A 102 -24.86 -5.14 8.25
CA LEU A 102 -23.98 -6.19 8.77
C LEU A 102 -23.30 -7.00 7.68
N PHE A 103 -24.06 -7.60 6.76
CA PHE A 103 -23.54 -8.57 5.79
C PHE A 103 -22.58 -7.93 4.80
N ILE A 104 -23.03 -6.90 4.07
CA ILE A 104 -22.19 -6.19 3.09
C ILE A 104 -20.96 -5.55 3.77
N PRO A 105 -21.11 -4.78 4.88
CA PRO A 105 -19.95 -4.21 5.57
C PRO A 105 -18.96 -5.25 6.10
N LYS A 106 -19.43 -6.43 6.53
CA LYS A 106 -18.54 -7.52 6.93
C LYS A 106 -17.71 -8.03 5.76
N ILE A 107 -18.33 -8.28 4.60
CA ILE A 107 -17.62 -8.72 3.38
C ILE A 107 -16.58 -7.67 2.97
N GLN A 108 -16.97 -6.40 2.92
CA GLN A 108 -16.07 -5.29 2.55
C GLN A 108 -14.83 -5.23 3.46
N ARG A 109 -15.04 -5.28 4.78
CA ARG A 109 -13.93 -5.26 5.76
C ARG A 109 -13.03 -6.49 5.63
N THR A 110 -13.62 -7.68 5.44
CA THR A 110 -12.84 -8.92 5.28
C THR A 110 -11.98 -8.87 4.02
N ILE A 111 -12.57 -8.50 2.88
CA ILE A 111 -11.82 -8.38 1.61
C ILE A 111 -10.70 -7.35 1.74
N ARG A 112 -10.99 -6.18 2.33
CA ARG A 112 -9.98 -5.14 2.56
C ARG A 112 -8.81 -5.65 3.39
N ARG A 113 -9.08 -6.31 4.52
CA ARG A 113 -8.02 -6.89 5.37
C ARG A 113 -7.17 -7.92 4.63
N LEU A 114 -7.79 -8.79 3.83
CA LEU A 114 -7.09 -9.79 3.03
C LEU A 114 -6.19 -9.15 1.96
N LEU A 115 -6.67 -8.09 1.30
CA LEU A 115 -5.89 -7.35 0.31
C LEU A 115 -4.66 -6.69 0.93
N ILE A 116 -4.83 -6.02 2.07
CA ILE A 116 -3.74 -5.35 2.77
C ILE A 116 -2.71 -6.37 3.22
N ALA A 117 -3.13 -7.43 3.92
CA ALA A 117 -2.22 -8.47 4.39
C ALA A 117 -1.43 -9.12 3.24
N ARG A 118 -2.10 -9.45 2.14
CA ARG A 118 -1.46 -9.99 0.92
C ARG A 118 -0.44 -9.01 0.33
N ALA A 119 -0.77 -7.72 0.31
CA ALA A 119 0.09 -6.71 -0.27
C ALA A 119 1.32 -6.43 0.59
N GLU A 120 1.17 -6.37 1.91
CA GLU A 120 2.26 -6.23 2.87
C GLU A 120 3.23 -7.41 2.79
N GLU A 121 2.72 -8.64 2.80
CA GLU A 121 3.55 -9.84 2.68
C GLU A 121 4.36 -9.85 1.38
N ALA A 122 3.73 -9.50 0.26
CA ALA A 122 4.41 -9.39 -1.03
C ALA A 122 5.50 -8.29 -1.03
N ALA A 123 5.25 -7.15 -0.39
CA ALA A 123 6.23 -6.07 -0.28
C ALA A 123 7.43 -6.48 0.59
N ILE A 124 7.18 -7.15 1.73
CA ILE A 124 8.25 -7.68 2.59
C ILE A 124 9.08 -8.70 1.83
N SER A 125 8.45 -9.62 1.12
CA SER A 125 9.16 -10.62 0.31
C SER A 125 10.03 -9.98 -0.78
N CYS A 126 9.51 -8.97 -1.48
CA CYS A 126 10.26 -8.22 -2.48
C CYS A 126 11.45 -7.48 -1.86
N PHE A 127 11.24 -6.82 -0.72
CA PHE A 127 12.30 -6.12 0.00
C PHE A 127 13.40 -7.08 0.47
N ALA A 128 13.03 -8.21 1.08
CA ALA A 128 13.96 -9.23 1.51
C ALA A 128 14.77 -9.82 0.34
N HIS A 129 14.12 -10.03 -0.80
CA HIS A 129 14.78 -10.48 -2.02
C HIS A 129 15.83 -9.47 -2.51
N ASN A 130 15.46 -8.20 -2.61
CA ASN A 130 16.36 -7.13 -3.05
C ASN A 130 17.55 -6.95 -2.10
N LEU A 131 17.30 -7.03 -0.79
CA LEU A 131 18.34 -6.95 0.24
C LEU A 131 19.31 -8.13 0.15
N ARG A 132 18.80 -9.35 -0.06
CA ARG A 132 19.64 -10.53 -0.28
C ARG A 132 20.52 -10.38 -1.53
N GLN A 133 19.95 -9.91 -2.64
CA GLN A 133 20.71 -9.65 -3.86
C GLN A 133 21.82 -8.62 -3.63
N LEU A 134 21.58 -7.57 -2.82
CA LEU A 134 22.59 -6.58 -2.48
C LEU A 134 23.77 -7.20 -1.72
N PHE A 135 23.50 -8.09 -0.76
CA PHE A 135 24.55 -8.79 0.00
C PHE A 135 25.32 -9.85 -0.80
N TRP A 136 24.71 -10.41 -1.85
CA TRP A 136 25.37 -11.37 -2.74
C TRP A 136 26.23 -10.74 -3.83
N ARG A 137 26.21 -9.41 -3.96
CA ARG A 137 27.10 -8.74 -4.91
C ARG A 137 28.55 -9.03 -4.52
N GLU A 138 29.35 -9.50 -5.47
CA GLU A 138 30.77 -9.69 -5.24
C GLU A 138 31.40 -8.35 -4.83
N GLY A 139 32.23 -8.40 -3.79
CA GLY A 139 33.00 -7.22 -3.37
C GLY A 139 33.96 -6.78 -4.48
N ILE A 140 34.18 -5.47 -4.58
CA ILE A 140 35.14 -4.90 -5.52
C ILE A 140 36.56 -5.23 -5.00
N LYS A 141 37.38 -5.87 -5.84
CA LYS A 141 38.80 -6.10 -5.58
C LYS A 141 39.62 -5.00 -6.27
N ALA A 142 40.03 -3.99 -5.52
CA ALA A 142 40.85 -2.88 -6.01
C ALA A 142 41.81 -2.39 -4.91
N ASP A 143 43.00 -1.94 -5.30
CA ASP A 143 44.02 -1.45 -4.35
C ASP A 143 43.64 -0.11 -3.71
N THR A 144 42.82 0.68 -4.40
CA THR A 144 42.33 1.98 -3.91
C THR A 144 40.97 2.26 -4.52
N VAL A 145 40.02 2.73 -3.70
CA VAL A 145 38.65 3.02 -4.11
C VAL A 145 38.29 4.44 -3.72
N ILE A 146 37.69 5.21 -4.63
CA ILE A 146 37.06 6.50 -4.29
C ILE A 146 35.56 6.28 -4.16
N ALA A 147 35.03 6.40 -2.95
CA ALA A 147 33.60 6.36 -2.69
C ALA A 147 33.02 7.76 -2.87
N LEU A 148 32.08 7.90 -3.82
CA LEU A 148 31.36 9.14 -4.07
C LEU A 148 29.93 8.99 -3.57
N ASP A 149 29.52 9.87 -2.66
CA ASP A 149 28.14 10.02 -2.21
C ASP A 149 27.55 11.28 -2.87
N PRO A 150 26.78 11.13 -3.97
CA PRO A 150 26.27 12.26 -4.72
C PRO A 150 25.15 12.99 -3.96
N GLY A 151 25.31 14.30 -3.78
CA GLY A 151 24.28 15.21 -3.26
C GLY A 151 24.05 16.38 -4.22
N TYR A 152 22.85 16.97 -4.18
CA TYR A 152 22.42 17.99 -5.14
C TYR A 152 23.34 19.23 -5.18
N ALA A 153 23.80 19.72 -4.01
CA ALA A 153 24.64 20.92 -3.91
C ALA A 153 26.14 20.62 -3.68
N ALA A 154 26.47 19.43 -3.21
CA ALA A 154 27.84 19.00 -2.96
C ALA A 154 27.94 17.47 -3.05
N CYS A 155 29.03 16.96 -3.61
CA CYS A 155 29.36 15.54 -3.61
C CYS A 155 30.41 15.28 -2.53
N LYS A 156 30.15 14.31 -1.64
CA LYS A 156 31.15 13.87 -0.66
C LYS A 156 32.00 12.78 -1.29
N ALA A 157 33.30 12.84 -1.06
CA ALA A 157 34.25 11.85 -1.55
C ALA A 157 35.09 11.30 -0.39
N ALA A 158 35.36 10.00 -0.41
CA ALA A 158 36.29 9.34 0.50
C ALA A 158 37.25 8.46 -0.29
N LEU A 159 38.56 8.58 -0.01
CA LEU A 159 39.59 7.72 -0.58
C LEU A 159 39.83 6.55 0.38
N LEU A 160 39.58 5.34 -0.08
CA LEU A 160 39.76 4.10 0.68
C LEU A 160 40.98 3.35 0.16
N THR A 161 41.84 2.90 1.06
CA THR A 161 42.97 2.00 0.74
C THR A 161 42.48 0.55 0.53
N SER A 162 43.37 -0.35 0.12
CA SER A 162 43.07 -1.78 -0.10
C SER A 162 42.50 -2.50 1.14
N THR A 163 42.75 -1.98 2.34
CA THR A 163 42.21 -2.50 3.61
C THR A 163 40.85 -1.89 4.00
N GLY A 164 40.32 -0.96 3.21
CA GLY A 164 39.04 -0.28 3.47
C GLY A 164 39.13 0.90 4.44
N TRP A 165 40.34 1.30 4.87
CA TRP A 165 40.53 2.48 5.72
C TRP A 165 40.52 3.77 4.89
N SER A 166 39.92 4.82 5.46
CA SER A 166 39.96 6.16 4.87
C SER A 166 41.38 6.71 4.95
N ALA A 167 41.96 7.04 3.80
CA ALA A 167 43.20 7.79 3.75
C ALA A 167 42.90 9.26 4.12
N SER A 168 43.16 9.66 5.37
CA SER A 168 43.08 11.09 5.72
C SER A 168 44.30 11.82 5.14
N PRO A 169 44.13 13.05 4.60
CA PRO A 169 45.25 13.91 4.30
C PRO A 169 45.68 14.62 5.58
N SER A 170 46.39 13.92 6.46
CA SER A 170 47.09 14.55 7.59
C SER A 170 48.45 13.88 7.84
N ASN A 171 49.49 14.55 7.33
CA ASN A 171 50.92 14.52 7.69
C ASN A 171 51.69 13.18 7.69
N ASN A 172 52.67 13.08 6.76
CA ASN A 172 54.00 12.50 6.95
C ASN A 172 54.17 11.37 7.99
N GLY A 173 53.41 10.30 7.86
CA GLY A 173 53.68 9.02 8.50
C GLY A 173 53.75 7.96 7.41
N LEU A 174 54.96 7.67 6.92
CA LEU A 174 55.23 6.53 6.04
C LEU A 174 54.60 5.25 6.63
N PRO A 175 54.11 4.32 5.80
CA PRO A 175 53.73 3.00 6.29
C PRO A 175 55.00 2.31 6.81
N MET A 176 54.98 1.90 8.08
CA MET A 176 55.95 0.93 8.59
C MET A 176 55.57 -0.46 8.07
N PRO A 177 56.56 -1.32 7.77
CA PRO A 177 56.39 -2.60 7.09
C PRO A 177 55.49 -3.60 7.82
#